data_AF-A0A5C8PNV6-F1
#
_entry.id   AF-A0A5C8PNV6-F1
#
_cell.length_a   1.000
_cell.length_b   1.000
_cell.length_c   1.000
_cell.angle_alpha   90.00
_cell.angle_beta   90.00
_cell.angle_gamma   90.00
#
_symmetry.space_group_name_H-M   'P 1'
#
loop_
_entity.id
_entity.type
_entity.pdbx_description
1 polymer ?
#
loop_
_entity_poly.entity_id
_entity_poly.type
_entity_poly.pdbx_seq_one_letter_code
_entity_poly.pdbx_strand_id
1 'polypeptide(L)' 'MSATSTPASGLVRSRATGALAPLLGAMLLGVVVLFGVGFSGISVAHNAAHDVRHANNFPCH' A
#
# COMPACT_ATOMS: atom_id res chain seq x y z
N MET A 1 -5.51 0.55 47.43
CA MET A 1 -6.34 -0.25 46.50
C MET A 1 -5.65 -0.19 45.15
N SER A 2 -4.74 -1.12 44.86
CA SER A 2 -3.90 -1.08 43.67
C SER A 2 -4.36 -2.18 42.72
N ALA A 3 -4.95 -1.79 41.59
CA ALA A 3 -5.31 -2.71 40.52
C ALA A 3 -4.11 -2.89 39.59
N THR A 4 -3.47 -4.06 39.65
CA THR A 4 -2.48 -4.48 38.66
C THR A 4 -3.21 -4.92 37.40
N SER A 5 -3.18 -4.12 36.34
CA SER A 5 -3.70 -4.50 35.03
C SER A 5 -2.67 -5.38 34.30
N THR A 6 -3.01 -6.65 34.13
CA THR A 6 -2.26 -7.60 33.29
C THR A 6 -2.34 -7.17 31.82
N PRO A 7 -1.22 -6.95 31.11
CA PRO A 7 -1.29 -6.80 29.66
C PRO A 7 -1.66 -8.16 29.08
N ALA A 8 -2.79 -8.23 28.38
CA ALA A 8 -3.11 -9.36 27.52
C ALA A 8 -2.07 -9.39 26.39
N SER A 9 -1.10 -10.30 26.49
CA SER A 9 -0.18 -10.63 25.41
C SER A 9 -0.97 -11.24 24.26
N GLY A 10 -1.51 -10.37 23.39
CA GLY A 10 -2.05 -10.78 22.11
C GLY A 10 -0.93 -11.46 21.33
N LEU A 11 -1.14 -12.74 20.96
CA LEU A 11 -0.20 -13.45 20.11
C LEU A 11 -0.06 -12.68 18.80
N VAL A 12 1.13 -12.12 18.55
CA VAL A 12 1.52 -11.72 17.20
C VAL A 12 1.57 -13.00 16.38
N ARG A 13 0.46 -13.30 15.67
CA ARG A 13 0.40 -14.37 14.70
C ARG A 13 1.37 -14.02 13.57
N SER A 14 2.56 -14.58 13.61
CA SER A 14 3.49 -14.49 12.49
C SER A 14 2.82 -15.16 11.29
N ARG A 15 2.32 -14.36 10.34
CA ARG A 15 1.66 -14.75 9.08
C ARG A 15 2.68 -15.04 7.97
N ALA A 16 3.90 -15.44 8.33
CA ALA A 16 5.00 -15.57 7.39
C ALA A 16 4.82 -16.73 6.38
N THR A 17 4.09 -17.79 6.73
CA THR A 17 3.98 -19.01 5.92
C THR A 17 3.04 -18.93 4.71
N GLY A 18 2.37 -17.80 4.48
CA GLY A 18 1.44 -17.62 3.35
C GLY A 18 1.61 -16.30 2.59
N ALA A 19 2.69 -15.55 2.84
CA ALA A 19 2.85 -14.19 2.32
C ALA A 19 3.25 -14.11 0.84
N LEU A 20 3.70 -15.21 0.22
CA LEU A 20 4.14 -15.22 -1.18
C LEU A 20 3.04 -14.82 -2.16
N ALA A 21 1.83 -15.38 -2.02
CA ALA A 21 0.71 -15.05 -2.90
C ALA A 21 0.31 -13.57 -2.83
N PRO A 22 0.10 -12.94 -1.64
CA PRO A 22 -0.20 -11.52 -1.58
C PRO A 22 1.00 -10.64 -1.99
N LEU A 23 2.26 -11.06 -1.78
CA LEU A 23 3.44 -10.33 -2.27
C LEU A 23 3.47 -10.31 -3.80
N LEU A 24 3.32 -11.47 -4.44
CA LEU A 24 3.29 -11.58 -5.90
C LEU A 24 2.09 -10.82 -6.47
N GLY A 25 0.93 -10.90 -5.82
CA GLY A 25 -0.25 -10.13 -6.20
C GLY A 25 -0.02 -8.63 -6.11
N ALA A 26 0.59 -8.14 -5.03
CA ALA A 26 0.94 -6.72 -4.89
C ALA A 26 1.98 -6.27 -5.93
N MET A 27 2.97 -7.11 -6.23
CA MET A 27 3.97 -6.81 -7.27
C MET A 27 3.35 -6.76 -8.66
N LEU A 28 2.51 -7.75 -9.01
CA LEU A 28 1.75 -7.76 -10.26
C LEU A 28 0.85 -6.55 -10.38
N LEU A 29 0.12 -6.20 -9.31
CA LEU A 29 -0.71 -5.02 -9.28
C LEU A 29 0.11 -3.75 -9.54
N GLY A 30 1.27 -3.61 -8.89
CA GLY A 30 2.17 -2.48 -9.12
C GLY A 30 2.63 -2.39 -10.58
N VAL A 31 3.03 -3.51 -11.18
CA VAL A 31 3.41 -3.59 -12.61
C VAL A 31 2.23 -3.16 -13.49
N VAL A 32 1.03 -3.71 -13.28
CA VAL A 32 -0.17 -3.37 -14.06
C VAL A 32 -0.47 -1.86 -13.98
N VAL A 33 -0.38 -1.26 -12.80
CA VAL A 33 -0.62 0.18 -12.63
C VAL A 33 0.43 1.02 -13.37
N LEU A 34 1.71 0.69 -13.20
CA LEU A 34 2.83 1.42 -13.84
C LEU A 34 2.71 1.40 -15.36
N PHE A 35 2.48 0.22 -15.94
CA PHE A 35 2.39 0.09 -17.40
C PHE A 35 1.04 0.54 -17.95
N GLY A 36 -0.06 0.22 -17.26
CA GLY A 36 -1.41 0.52 -17.71
C GLY A 36 -1.74 2.02 -17.72
N VAL A 37 -1.19 2.77 -16.76
CA VAL A 37 -1.41 4.22 -16.68
C VAL A 37 -0.24 5.01 -17.28
N GLY A 38 1.01 4.58 -17.03
CA GLY A 38 2.21 5.29 -17.49
C GLY A 38 2.36 5.34 -19.02
N PHE A 39 1.92 4.30 -19.73
CA PHE A 39 1.93 4.25 -21.20
C PHE A 39 0.52 4.30 -21.81
N SER A 40 -0.46 4.75 -21.04
CA SER A 40 -1.84 4.83 -21.55
C SER A 40 -1.94 5.83 -22.70
N GLY A 41 -2.56 5.42 -23.80
CA GLY A 41 -3.00 6.35 -24.86
C GLY A 41 -4.20 7.20 -24.43
N ILE A 42 -4.80 6.91 -23.27
CA ILE A 42 -5.92 7.66 -22.72
C ILE A 42 -5.36 8.82 -21.89
N SER A 43 -5.45 10.04 -22.43
CA SER A 43 -4.89 11.25 -21.83
C SER A 43 -5.35 11.47 -20.38
N VAL A 44 -6.61 11.19 -20.05
CA VAL A 44 -7.12 11.35 -18.68
C VAL A 44 -6.41 10.42 -17.68
N ALA A 45 -6.14 9.18 -18.07
CA ALA A 45 -5.48 8.22 -17.18
C ALA A 45 -4.01 8.59 -16.97
N HIS A 46 -3.29 8.90 -18.06
CA HIS A 46 -1.90 9.33 -18.00
C HIS A 46 -1.73 10.61 -17.17
N ASN A 47 -2.59 11.61 -17.39
CA ASN A 47 -2.57 12.86 -16.64
C ASN A 47 -2.88 12.63 -15.14
N ALA A 48 -3.84 11.76 -14.82
CA ALA A 48 -4.14 11.42 -13.42
C ALA A 48 -2.92 10.82 -12.68
N ALA A 49 -2.11 9.99 -13.34
CA ALA A 49 -0.86 9.50 -12.74
C ALA A 49 0.17 10.62 -12.50
N HIS A 50 0.27 11.58 -13.42
CA HIS A 50 1.12 12.76 -13.23
C HIS A 50 0.63 13.66 -12.10
N ASP A 51 -0.68 13.83 -11.96
CA ASP A 51 -1.30 14.65 -10.91
C ASP A 51 -1.11 14.05 -9.51
N VAL A 52 -1.12 12.71 -9.38
CA VAL A 52 -0.85 12.03 -8.10
C VAL A 52 0.54 12.36 -7.59
N ARG A 53 1.57 12.46 -8.46
CA ARG A 53 2.91 12.88 -8.02
C ARG A 53 2.91 14.29 -7.43
N HIS A 54 2.11 15.20 -7.99
CA HIS A 54 1.94 16.56 -7.47
C HIS A 54 1.13 16.58 -6.17
N ALA A 55 0.10 15.75 -6.04
CA ALA A 55 -0.74 15.63 -4.84
C ALA A 55 -0.02 14.93 -3.67
N ASN A 56 0.85 13.94 -3.96
CA ASN A 56 1.65 13.24 -2.95
C ASN A 56 2.80 14.08 -2.39
N ASN A 57 3.12 15.22 -2.99
CA ASN A 57 4.05 16.20 -2.44
C ASN A 57 3.38 17.06 -1.35
N PHE A 58 2.60 16.42 -0.48
CA PHE A 58 1.86 17.04 0.62
C PHE A 58 2.67 18.18 1.24
N PRO A 59 2.19 19.44 1.22
CA PRO A 59 2.82 20.48 1.98
C PRO A 59 2.71 20.10 3.46
N CYS A 60 3.86 19.85 4.09
CA CYS A 60 3.98 19.84 5.54
C CYS A 60 3.92 21.29 6.02
N HIS A 61 2.72 21.86 6.00
CA HIS A 61 2.34 22.92 6.91
C HIS A 61 1.15 22.45 7.74
#